data_AF-A0A7L1WLF4-F1
#
_entry.id   AF-A0A7L1WLF4-F1
#
_cell.length_a   1.000
_cell.length_b   1.000
_cell.length_c   1.000
_cell.angle_alpha   90.00
_cell.angle_beta   90.00
_cell.angle_gamma   90.00
#
_symmetry.space_group_name_H-M   'P 1'
#
loop_
_entity.id
_entity.type
_entity.pdbx_description
1 polymer ?
#
loop_
_entity_poly.entity_id
_entity_poly.type
_entity_poly.pdbx_seq_one_letter_code
_entity_poly.pdbx_strand_id
1 'polypeptide(L)'
;AHTLICFSCSDASSNWACLKPVKCGENENHCVTTYVGVGLGGKSGQSISKGCSPICPSAGINLGIAAASVYCCDSFLCNISGSSSVRASYTILALGILFSFLYVLQARE
;
A
#
# COMPACT_ATOMS: atom_id res chain seq x y z
N ALA A 1 -14.11 17.09 -12.15
CA ALA A 1 -13.74 15.66 -12.19
C ALA A 1 -12.35 15.51 -11.60
N HIS A 2 -12.16 14.68 -10.58
CA HIS A 2 -10.84 14.40 -10.01
C HIS A 2 -10.34 13.10 -10.64
N THR A 3 -9.31 13.17 -11.48
CA THR A 3 -8.75 11.93 -12.04
C THR A 3 -7.78 11.30 -11.06
N LEU A 4 -8.07 10.08 -10.62
CA LEU A 4 -7.17 9.28 -9.82
C LEU A 4 -6.00 8.77 -10.67
N ILE A 5 -4.80 8.79 -10.10
CA ILE A 5 -3.60 8.17 -10.70
C ILE A 5 -3.10 7.13 -9.71
N CYS A 6 -2.86 5.92 -10.17
CA CYS A 6 -2.39 4.80 -9.37
C CYS A 6 -1.14 4.20 -10.01
N PHE A 7 -0.40 3.38 -9.26
CA PHE A 7 0.56 2.46 -9.87
C PHE A 7 -0.15 1.25 -10.45
N SER A 8 0.34 0.73 -11.57
CA SER A 8 -0.15 -0.50 -12.19
C SER A 8 0.99 -1.40 -12.64
N CYS A 9 0.83 -2.69 -12.41
CA CYS A 9 1.71 -3.73 -12.92
C CYS A 9 0.99 -5.08 -12.82
N SER A 10 1.55 -6.10 -13.47
CA SER A 10 1.10 -7.49 -13.33
C SER A 10 2.31 -8.36 -13.02
N ASP A 11 2.11 -9.33 -12.12
CA ASP A 11 3.07 -10.39 -11.81
C ASP A 11 4.49 -9.94 -11.45
N ALA A 12 4.60 -8.85 -10.69
CA ALA A 12 5.87 -8.36 -10.20
C ALA A 12 6.35 -9.15 -8.97
N SER A 13 7.64 -9.51 -8.96
CA SER A 13 8.28 -10.18 -7.82
C SER A 13 8.57 -9.25 -6.64
N SER A 14 8.55 -7.94 -6.86
CA SER A 14 8.76 -6.93 -5.81
C SER A 14 7.92 -5.69 -6.07
N ASN A 15 7.58 -4.98 -5.00
CA ASN A 15 6.77 -3.77 -5.10
C ASN A 15 7.50 -2.63 -5.84
N TRP A 16 8.84 -2.59 -5.78
CA TRP A 16 9.69 -1.59 -6.43
C TRP A 16 9.73 -1.78 -7.94
N ALA A 17 9.64 -3.03 -8.40
CA ALA A 17 9.43 -3.36 -9.81
C ALA A 17 8.00 -3.06 -10.29
N CYS A 18 7.10 -2.67 -9.39
CA CYS A 18 5.67 -2.47 -9.63
C CYS A 18 5.24 -1.02 -9.36
N LEU A 19 5.95 -0.05 -9.97
CA LEU A 19 5.74 1.39 -9.76
C LEU A 19 5.54 2.15 -11.07
N LYS A 20 4.78 1.59 -12.03
CA LYS A 20 4.41 2.30 -13.26
C LYS A 20 3.13 3.12 -13.03
N PRO A 21 3.18 4.47 -13.05
CA PRO A 21 2.00 5.30 -12.85
C PRO A 21 1.06 5.21 -14.07
N VAL A 22 -0.25 5.13 -13.81
CA VAL A 22 -1.31 5.10 -14.82
C VAL A 22 -2.48 5.98 -14.40
N LYS A 23 -3.11 6.62 -15.38
CA LYS A 23 -4.33 7.41 -15.19
C LYS A 23 -5.53 6.45 -15.13
N CYS A 24 -6.32 6.51 -14.06
CA CYS A 24 -7.51 5.68 -13.94
C CYS A 24 -8.67 6.21 -14.79
N GLY A 25 -9.61 5.33 -15.16
CA GLY A 25 -10.84 5.68 -15.86
C GLY A 25 -11.80 6.52 -15.03
N GLU A 26 -12.83 7.10 -15.66
CA GLU A 26 -13.80 7.98 -14.98
C GLU A 26 -14.57 7.31 -13.84
N ASN A 27 -14.78 6.00 -13.93
CA ASN A 27 -15.51 5.23 -12.90
C ASN A 27 -14.58 4.51 -11.93
N GLU A 28 -13.26 4.67 -12.06
CA GLU A 28 -12.26 3.93 -11.27
C GLU A 28 -11.72 4.81 -10.13
N ASN A 29 -12.43 4.78 -9.01
CA ASN A 29 -12.12 5.62 -7.85
C ASN A 29 -11.20 4.97 -6.81
N HIS A 30 -10.69 3.76 -7.09
CA HIS A 30 -9.83 3.01 -6.16
C HIS A 30 -8.55 2.54 -6.85
N CYS A 31 -7.41 2.77 -6.19
CA CYS A 31 -6.17 2.04 -6.49
C CYS A 31 -6.22 0.69 -5.79
N VAL A 32 -5.94 -0.40 -6.51
CA VAL A 32 -5.95 -1.76 -5.99
C VAL A 32 -4.54 -2.34 -6.05
N THR A 33 -4.20 -3.11 -5.01
CA THR A 33 -2.97 -3.90 -4.93
C THR A 33 -3.33 -5.31 -4.49
N THR A 34 -2.88 -6.30 -5.25
CA THR A 34 -3.11 -7.71 -4.99
C THR A 34 -1.77 -8.39 -4.74
N TYR A 35 -1.66 -9.07 -3.61
CA TYR A 35 -0.56 -9.97 -3.29
C TYR A 35 -1.04 -11.40 -3.47
N VAL A 36 -0.25 -12.21 -4.14
CA VAL A 36 -0.47 -13.65 -4.25
C VAL A 36 0.80 -14.35 -3.79
N GLY A 37 0.73 -15.04 -2.66
CA GLY A 37 1.75 -15.95 -2.18
C GLY A 37 1.38 -17.39 -2.52
N VAL A 38 2.34 -18.19 -2.97
CA VAL A 38 2.20 -19.63 -3.16
C VAL A 38 3.34 -20.34 -2.43
N GLY A 39 3.05 -21.43 -1.73
CA GLY A 39 4.03 -22.18 -0.95
C GLY A 39 3.84 -23.68 -1.08
N LEU A 40 4.82 -24.39 -1.64
CA LEU A 40 4.84 -25.86 -1.73
C LEU A 40 6.22 -26.39 -1.34
N GLY A 41 6.26 -27.30 -0.35
CA GLY A 41 7.44 -28.13 -0.05
C GLY A 41 8.74 -27.34 0.19
N GLY A 42 8.67 -26.21 0.92
CA GLY A 42 9.83 -25.36 1.24
C GLY A 42 10.20 -24.31 0.18
N LYS A 43 9.52 -24.30 -0.98
CA LYS A 43 9.62 -23.21 -1.96
C LYS A 43 8.43 -22.28 -1.82
N SER A 44 8.69 -20.99 -1.62
CA SER A 44 7.67 -19.94 -1.61
C SER A 44 7.92 -18.95 -2.75
N GLY A 45 6.83 -18.52 -3.38
CA GLY A 45 6.81 -17.47 -4.39
C GLY A 45 5.78 -16.41 -4.02
N GLN A 46 6.09 -15.15 -4.31
CA GLN A 46 5.15 -14.04 -4.17
C GLN A 46 5.07 -13.28 -5.49
N SER A 47 3.85 -12.93 -5.86
CA SER A 47 3.51 -12.09 -7.01
C SER A 47 2.69 -10.90 -6.55
N ILE A 48 2.92 -9.74 -7.15
CA ILE A 48 2.27 -8.47 -6.85
C ILE A 48 1.65 -7.94 -8.14
N SER A 49 0.38 -7.58 -8.08
CA SER A 49 -0.33 -6.88 -9.15
C SER A 49 -0.97 -5.61 -8.63
N LYS A 50 -0.94 -4.53 -9.42
CA LYS A 50 -1.51 -3.23 -9.06
C LYS A 50 -2.36 -2.69 -10.21
N GLY A 51 -3.38 -1.90 -9.90
CA GLY A 51 -4.20 -1.26 -10.92
C GLY A 51 -5.24 -0.29 -10.36
N CYS A 52 -6.15 0.11 -11.23
CA CYS A 52 -7.34 0.89 -10.90
C CYS A 52 -8.56 -0.03 -10.87
N SER A 53 -9.58 0.32 -10.08
CA SER A 53 -10.85 -0.42 -10.04
C SER A 53 -12.00 0.50 -9.62
N PRO A 54 -13.23 0.26 -10.13
CA PRO A 54 -14.43 0.96 -9.66
C PRO A 54 -14.90 0.49 -8.28
N ILE A 55 -14.52 -0.72 -7.88
CA ILE A 55 -14.94 -1.35 -6.62
C ILE A 55 -13.70 -1.94 -5.95
N CYS A 56 -13.64 -1.90 -4.62
CA CYS A 56 -12.62 -2.62 -3.87
C CYS A 56 -13.08 -4.06 -3.57
N PRO A 57 -12.58 -5.10 -4.28
CA PRO A 57 -12.88 -6.48 -3.91
C PRO A 57 -12.10 -6.82 -2.64
N SER A 58 -12.76 -6.77 -1.49
CA SER A 58 -12.17 -7.22 -0.22
C SER A 58 -12.17 -8.75 -0.18
N ALA A 59 -11.23 -9.37 -0.89
CA ALA A 59 -11.09 -10.82 -0.97
C ALA A 59 -9.67 -11.23 -0.57
N GLY A 60 -9.49 -11.49 0.72
CA GLY A 60 -8.34 -12.22 1.21
C GLY A 60 -8.66 -13.71 1.23
N ILE A 61 -7.99 -14.53 0.42
CA ILE A 61 -8.23 -15.98 0.37
C ILE A 61 -6.97 -16.70 0.79
N ASN A 62 -7.03 -17.45 1.89
CA ASN A 62 -5.96 -18.35 2.33
C ASN A 62 -6.41 -19.80 2.15
N LEU A 63 -5.81 -20.50 1.19
CA LEU A 63 -6.06 -21.91 0.88
C LEU A 63 -4.98 -22.85 1.46
N GLY A 64 -4.15 -22.36 2.39
CA GLY A 64 -3.04 -23.09 3.01
C GLY A 64 -1.79 -23.21 2.12
N ILE A 65 -1.97 -23.55 0.85
CA ILE A 65 -0.90 -23.64 -0.16
C ILE A 65 -0.75 -22.33 -0.95
N ALA A 66 -1.80 -21.51 -0.97
CA ALA A 66 -1.82 -20.20 -1.61
C ALA A 66 -2.54 -19.17 -0.72
N ALA A 67 -2.06 -17.95 -0.71
CA ALA A 67 -2.61 -16.82 0.01
C ALA A 67 -2.74 -15.63 -0.94
N ALA A 68 -3.95 -15.11 -1.11
CA ALA A 68 -4.19 -13.86 -1.83
C ALA A 68 -4.65 -12.79 -0.84
N SER A 69 -4.11 -11.58 -0.93
CA SER A 69 -4.60 -10.42 -0.19
C SER A 69 -4.76 -9.22 -1.10
N VAL A 70 -5.87 -8.51 -0.94
CA VAL A 70 -6.21 -7.32 -1.72
C VAL A 70 -6.23 -6.11 -0.80
N TYR A 71 -5.60 -5.02 -1.23
CA TYR A 71 -5.56 -3.74 -0.55
C TYR A 71 -6.03 -2.64 -1.50
N CYS A 72 -6.85 -1.72 -0.99
CA CYS A 72 -7.37 -0.60 -1.77
C CYS A 72 -7.13 0.74 -1.07
N CYS A 73 -7.01 1.81 -1.85
CA CYS A 73 -6.90 3.18 -1.37
C CYS A 73 -7.32 4.19 -2.45
N ASP A 74 -7.70 5.40 -2.04
CA ASP A 74 -8.49 6.32 -2.89
C ASP A 74 -7.77 7.66 -3.12
N SER A 75 -6.44 7.65 -3.05
CA SER A 75 -5.60 8.85 -3.13
C SER A 75 -4.53 8.71 -4.22
N PHE A 76 -4.04 9.85 -4.71
CA PHE A 76 -3.02 9.89 -5.74
C PHE A 76 -1.79 9.04 -5.37
N LEU A 77 -1.46 8.05 -6.20
CA LEU A 77 -0.33 7.12 -6.04
C LEU A 77 -0.28 6.44 -4.66
N CYS A 78 -1.42 6.23 -4.01
CA CYS A 78 -1.49 5.68 -2.65
C CYS A 78 -1.00 4.23 -2.56
N ASN A 79 -1.07 3.47 -3.67
CA ASN A 79 -0.60 2.09 -3.75
C ASN A 79 0.92 1.99 -4.02
N ILE A 80 1.70 2.97 -3.56
CA ILE A 80 3.16 2.94 -3.63
C ILE A 80 3.71 1.75 -2.84
N SER A 81 3.28 1.60 -1.59
CA SER A 81 3.78 0.59 -0.66
C SER A 81 2.91 -0.67 -0.70
N GLY A 82 3.58 -1.81 -0.50
CA GLY A 82 2.91 -3.10 -0.55
C GLY A 82 2.32 -3.61 0.75
N SER A 83 2.60 -2.91 1.83
CA SER A 83 2.02 -3.15 3.14
C SER A 83 1.10 -1.99 3.44
N SER A 84 -0.02 -2.28 4.12
CA SER A 84 -0.92 -1.29 4.70
C SER A 84 -0.14 -0.03 5.06
N SER A 85 -0.44 1.08 4.40
CA SER A 85 0.13 2.37 4.78
C SER A 85 -0.15 2.53 6.28
N VAL A 86 0.89 2.44 7.11
CA VAL A 86 0.77 2.89 8.49
C VAL A 86 0.44 4.36 8.35
N ARG A 87 -0.83 4.70 8.57
CA ARG A 87 -1.29 6.08 8.55
C ARG A 87 -0.69 6.76 9.77
N ALA A 88 0.60 7.07 9.70
CA ALA A 88 1.29 7.81 10.73
C ALA A 88 0.61 9.17 10.80
N SER A 89 -0.14 9.40 11.87
CA SER A 89 -0.82 10.67 12.05
C SER A 89 0.24 11.75 12.19
N TYR A 90 0.26 12.69 11.24
CA TYR A 90 1.23 13.77 11.19
C TYR A 90 1.24 14.59 12.50
N THR A 91 0.09 14.64 13.18
CA THR A 91 -0.08 15.26 14.50
C THR A 91 0.73 14.57 15.60
N ILE A 92 0.78 13.23 15.62
CA ILE A 92 1.54 12.47 16.62
C ILE A 92 3.04 12.64 16.38
N LEU A 93 3.48 12.63 15.12
CA LEU A 93 4.88 12.90 14.76
C LEU A 93 5.30 14.31 15.19
N ALA A 94 4.48 15.32 14.87
CA ALA A 94 4.75 16.70 15.24
C ALA A 94 4.80 16.89 16.77
N LEU A 95 3.86 16.30 17.52
CA LEU A 95 3.83 16.35 18.98
C LEU A 95 5.05 15.66 19.60
N GLY A 96 5.45 14.49 19.09
CA GLY A 96 6.64 13.79 19.58
C GLY A 96 7.91 14.60 19.42
N ILE A 97 8.08 15.24 18.26
CA ILE A 97 9.22 16.15 18.00
C ILE A 97 9.20 17.34 18.96
N LEU A 98 8.04 17.98 19.13
CA LEU A 98 7.87 19.12 20.06
C LEU A 98 8.22 18.74 21.49
N PHE A 99 7.75 17.59 21.97
CA PHE A 99 8.03 17.10 23.32
C PHE A 99 9.53 16.83 23.52
N SER A 100 10.20 16.22 22.55
CA SER A 100 11.65 15.99 22.62
C SER A 100 12.43 17.30 22.66
N PHE A 101 12.04 18.31 21.86
CA PHE A 101 12.68 19.63 21.90
C PHE A 101 12.50 20.31 23.26
N LEU A 102 11.29 20.31 23.81
CA LEU A 102 11.01 20.90 25.13
C LEU A 102 11.78 20.20 26.24
N TYR A 103 11.86 18.86 26.21
CA TYR A 103 12.62 18.09 27.19
C TYR A 103 14.12 18.40 27.13
N VAL A 104 14.70 18.50 25.92
CA VAL A 104 16.10 18.87 25.76
C VAL A 104 16.36 20.29 26.24
N LEU A 105 15.47 21.25 25.96
CA LEU A 105 15.61 22.62 26.45
C LEU A 105 15.54 22.69 27.98
N GLN A 106 14.62 21.95 28.60
CA GLN A 106 14.46 21.91 30.05
C GLN A 106 15.61 21.16 30.76
N ALA A 107 16.26 20.21 30.10
CA ALA A 107 17.46 19.55 30.62
C ALA A 107 18.75 20.38 30.46
N ARG A 108 18.67 21.54 29.80
CA ARG A 108 19.81 22.47 29.58
C ARG A 108 19.77 23.67 30.54
N GLU A 109 18.68 23.83 31.29
CA GLU A 109 18.52 24.74 32.43
C GLU A 109 18.84 24.01 33.75
#